data_AF-A0A485LFC0-F1
#
_entry.id   AF-A0A485LFC0-F1
#
_cell.length_a   1.000
_cell.length_b   1.000
_cell.length_c   1.000
_cell.angle_alpha   90.00
_cell.angle_beta   90.00
_cell.angle_gamma   90.00
#
_symmetry.space_group_name_H-M   'P 1'
#
loop_
_entity.id
_entity.type
_entity.pdbx_description
1 polymer ?
#
loop_
_entity_poly.entity_id
_entity_poly.type
_entity_poly.pdbx_seq_one_letter_code
_entity_poly.pdbx_strand_id
1 'polypeptide(L)'
;MFALTSLLVLAAVAAQPGPNACPSDVSTSISAAMMSCAADAGIPTSNPSAYPIIQLITALRASDSEIRQTYCAGDLLGCEALDELAKDDSTDCDYNYYKGQWFNVHNEVPCPAPSDDDNSGDDDDSQ
;
A
#
# COMPACT_ATOMS: atom_id res chain seq x y z
N MET A 1 15.90 -7.02 51.51
CA MET A 1 14.86 -6.08 51.05
C MET A 1 14.94 -6.03 49.54
N PHE A 2 14.00 -6.67 48.83
CA PHE A 2 13.91 -6.59 47.37
C PHE A 2 12.72 -5.69 47.04
N ALA A 3 13.01 -4.49 46.53
CA ALA A 3 12.00 -3.58 46.01
C ALA A 3 11.79 -3.93 44.53
N LEU A 4 10.73 -4.67 44.23
CA LEU A 4 10.22 -4.85 42.87
C LEU A 4 9.42 -3.61 42.50
N THR A 5 10.09 -2.64 41.88
CA THR A 5 9.43 -1.47 41.31
C THR A 5 8.82 -1.88 39.98
N SER A 6 7.56 -2.30 40.02
CA SER A 6 6.74 -2.54 38.83
C SER A 6 6.60 -1.24 38.03
N LEU A 7 7.37 -1.11 36.94
CA LEU A 7 7.11 -0.12 35.91
C LEU A 7 5.80 -0.49 35.21
N LEU A 8 4.72 0.17 35.63
CA LEU A 8 3.52 0.33 34.81
C LEU A 8 3.92 1.10 33.55
N VAL A 9 4.13 0.39 32.45
CA VAL A 9 4.14 0.99 31.11
C VAL A 9 2.71 1.45 30.85
N LEU A 10 2.42 2.71 31.17
CA LEU A 10 1.30 3.39 30.55
C LEU A 10 1.62 3.42 29.06
N ALA A 11 0.97 2.53 28.30
CA ALA A 11 0.80 2.73 26.88
C ALA A 11 -0.01 4.03 26.73
N ALA A 12 0.71 5.15 26.65
CA ALA A 12 0.17 6.34 26.03
C ALA A 12 -0.17 5.90 24.61
N VAL A 13 -1.45 5.64 24.36
CA VAL A 13 -2.00 5.82 23.04
C VAL A 13 -1.80 7.29 22.74
N ALA A 14 -0.62 7.63 22.20
CA ALA A 14 -0.45 8.89 21.53
C ALA A 14 -1.56 8.91 20.50
N ALA A 15 -2.49 9.85 20.64
CA ALA A 15 -3.35 10.24 19.55
C ALA A 15 -2.40 10.53 18.39
N GLN A 16 -2.33 9.62 17.41
CA GLN A 16 -1.56 9.85 16.21
C GLN A 16 -2.09 11.18 15.64
N PRO A 17 -1.22 12.13 15.26
CA PRO A 17 -1.67 13.35 14.61
C PRO A 17 -2.68 12.94 13.55
N GLY A 18 -3.86 13.56 13.59
CA GLY A 18 -4.91 13.25 12.62
C GLY A 18 -4.31 13.29 11.21
N PRO A 19 -4.72 12.39 10.32
CA PRO A 19 -4.06 12.20 9.04
C PRO A 19 -3.91 13.52 8.29
N ASN A 20 -2.84 13.66 7.52
CA ASN A 20 -2.72 14.71 6.52
C ASN A 20 -3.75 14.44 5.42
N ALA A 21 -5.03 14.67 5.71
CA ALA A 21 -6.13 14.17 4.91
C ALA A 21 -6.07 14.74 3.49
N CYS A 22 -6.23 13.88 2.50
CA CYS A 22 -6.23 14.31 1.11
C CYS A 22 -7.36 15.33 0.83
N PRO A 23 -7.08 16.37 0.02
CA PRO A 23 -8.13 17.21 -0.57
C PRO A 23 -9.19 16.35 -1.29
N SER A 24 -10.42 16.87 -1.41
CA SER A 24 -11.56 16.11 -1.94
C SER A 24 -11.38 15.70 -3.41
N ASP A 25 -10.73 16.55 -4.20
CA ASP A 25 -10.40 16.32 -5.61
C ASP A 25 -9.31 15.26 -5.76
N VAL A 26 -8.27 15.31 -4.92
CA VAL A 26 -7.24 14.26 -4.83
C VAL A 26 -7.86 12.93 -4.40
N SER A 27 -8.70 12.94 -3.35
CA SER A 27 -9.42 11.75 -2.87
C SER A 27 -10.31 11.13 -3.95
N THR A 28 -10.94 11.96 -4.78
CA THR A 28 -11.78 11.50 -5.90
C THR A 28 -10.92 10.82 -6.97
N SER A 29 -9.77 11.41 -7.29
CA SER A 29 -8.81 10.86 -8.27
C SER A 29 -8.23 9.53 -7.80
N ILE A 30 -7.83 9.44 -6.53
CA ILE A 30 -7.37 8.20 -5.89
C ILE A 30 -8.45 7.12 -5.94
N SER A 31 -9.69 7.45 -5.55
CA SER A 31 -10.82 6.51 -5.56
C SER A 31 -11.09 5.96 -6.97
N ALA A 32 -11.08 6.83 -7.99
CA ALA A 32 -11.28 6.43 -9.38
C ALA A 32 -10.14 5.53 -9.89
N ALA A 33 -8.89 5.89 -9.62
CA ALA A 33 -7.72 5.11 -9.99
C ALA A 33 -7.71 3.72 -9.32
N MET A 34 -8.02 3.65 -8.02
CA MET A 34 -8.14 2.38 -7.30
C MET A 34 -9.26 1.50 -7.85
N MET A 35 -10.41 2.06 -8.23
CA MET A 35 -11.51 1.29 -8.82
C MET A 35 -11.14 0.72 -10.19
N SER A 36 -10.43 1.49 -11.02
CA SER A 36 -9.91 1.04 -12.31
C SER A 36 -8.90 -0.10 -12.12
N CYS A 37 -7.94 0.11 -11.22
CA CYS A 37 -6.92 -0.89 -10.90
C CYS A 37 -7.52 -2.16 -10.31
N ALA A 38 -8.51 -2.04 -9.43
CA ALA A 38 -9.21 -3.20 -8.86
C ALA A 38 -9.94 -4.01 -9.94
N ALA A 39 -10.60 -3.34 -10.89
CA ALA A 39 -11.28 -4.03 -11.99
C ALA A 39 -10.29 -4.83 -12.85
N ASP A 40 -9.14 -4.26 -13.17
CA ASP A 40 -8.10 -4.90 -13.99
C ASP A 40 -7.38 -6.03 -13.23
N ALA A 41 -7.19 -5.87 -11.93
CA ALA A 41 -6.72 -6.93 -11.02
C ALA A 41 -7.74 -8.07 -10.81
N GLY A 42 -8.88 -8.05 -11.52
CA GLY A 42 -9.93 -9.07 -11.41
C GLY A 42 -10.75 -9.01 -10.14
N ILE A 43 -10.65 -7.93 -9.36
CA ILE A 43 -11.45 -7.74 -8.14
C ILE A 43 -12.87 -7.30 -8.55
N PRO A 44 -13.94 -7.99 -8.10
CA PRO A 44 -15.30 -7.65 -8.49
C PRO A 44 -15.70 -6.24 -8.04
N THR A 45 -15.95 -5.34 -9.00
CA THR A 45 -16.36 -3.94 -8.76
C THR A 45 -17.88 -3.74 -8.80
N SER A 46 -18.62 -4.68 -9.38
CA SER A 46 -20.09 -4.62 -9.53
C SER A 46 -20.85 -5.03 -8.26
N ASN A 47 -20.17 -5.63 -7.28
CA ASN A 47 -20.76 -6.02 -6.01
C ASN A 47 -20.34 -5.03 -4.91
N PRO A 48 -21.25 -4.17 -4.40
CA PRO A 48 -20.91 -3.19 -3.37
C PRO A 48 -20.47 -3.83 -2.04
N SER A 49 -20.87 -5.08 -1.77
CA SER A 49 -20.41 -5.82 -0.58
C SER A 49 -19.01 -6.40 -0.74
N ALA A 50 -18.43 -6.36 -1.94
CA ALA A 50 -17.06 -6.85 -2.17
C ALA A 50 -16.01 -5.85 -1.68
N TYR A 51 -16.35 -4.57 -1.43
CA TYR A 51 -15.38 -3.55 -1.01
C TYR A 51 -14.08 -3.57 -1.84
N PRO A 52 -14.16 -3.37 -3.18
CA PRO A 52 -13.05 -3.59 -4.10
C PRO A 52 -11.79 -2.81 -3.72
N ILE A 53 -11.93 -1.56 -3.26
CA ILE A 53 -10.81 -0.73 -2.79
C ILE A 53 -10.10 -1.37 -1.58
N ILE A 54 -10.85 -1.91 -0.62
CA ILE A 54 -10.27 -2.58 0.57
C ILE A 54 -9.48 -3.82 0.13
N GLN A 55 -10.04 -4.62 -0.79
CA GLN A 55 -9.37 -5.81 -1.31
C GLN A 55 -8.08 -5.44 -2.06
N LEU A 56 -8.13 -4.42 -2.91
CA LEU A 56 -6.96 -3.94 -3.64
C LEU A 56 -5.86 -3.47 -2.68
N ILE A 57 -6.19 -2.60 -1.72
CA ILE A 57 -5.22 -2.12 -0.72
C ILE A 57 -4.62 -3.29 0.07
N THR A 58 -5.44 -4.26 0.47
CA THR A 58 -4.96 -5.44 1.20
C THR A 58 -3.99 -6.24 0.35
N ALA A 59 -4.28 -6.43 -0.93
CA ALA A 59 -3.42 -7.11 -1.87
C ALA A 59 -2.11 -6.36 -2.10
N LEU A 60 -2.16 -5.04 -2.33
CA LEU A 60 -0.98 -4.20 -2.53
C LEU A 60 -0.08 -4.16 -1.28
N ARG A 61 -0.64 -4.22 -0.07
CA ARG A 61 0.15 -4.28 1.17
C ARG A 61 0.81 -5.63 1.43
N ALA A 62 0.27 -6.72 0.91
CA ALA A 62 0.80 -8.06 1.11
C ALA A 62 1.93 -8.36 0.12
N SER A 63 3.15 -8.58 0.63
CA SER A 63 4.33 -8.81 -0.21
C SER A 63 4.28 -10.10 -1.02
N ASP A 64 3.50 -11.08 -0.58
CA ASP A 64 3.26 -12.37 -1.23
C ASP A 64 2.04 -12.35 -2.18
N SER A 65 1.36 -11.21 -2.32
CA SER A 65 0.19 -11.11 -3.19
C SER A 65 0.56 -11.21 -4.67
N GLU A 66 -0.11 -12.09 -5.40
CA GLU A 66 -0.02 -12.15 -6.87
C GLU A 66 -0.42 -10.81 -7.51
N ILE A 67 -1.47 -10.15 -7.01
CA ILE A 67 -1.89 -8.83 -7.52
C ILE A 67 -0.78 -7.80 -7.34
N ARG A 68 -0.08 -7.79 -6.19
CA ARG A 68 1.06 -6.89 -5.98
C ARG A 68 2.20 -7.20 -6.95
N GLN A 69 2.51 -8.48 -7.17
CA GLN A 69 3.56 -8.89 -8.10
C GLN A 69 3.24 -8.46 -9.53
N THR A 70 2.01 -8.71 -9.99
CA THR A 70 1.52 -8.29 -11.33
C THR A 70 1.47 -6.76 -11.46
N TYR A 71 1.04 -6.05 -10.42
CA TYR A 71 1.09 -4.58 -10.35
C TYR A 71 2.52 -4.08 -10.54
N CYS A 72 3.48 -4.63 -9.77
CA CYS A 72 4.88 -4.22 -9.81
C CYS A 72 5.61 -4.62 -11.08
N ALA A 73 5.16 -5.66 -11.78
CA ALA A 73 5.64 -6.00 -13.11
C ALA A 73 5.15 -5.02 -14.20
N GLY A 74 4.15 -4.18 -13.88
CA GLY A 74 3.51 -3.29 -14.85
C GLY A 74 2.48 -3.98 -15.75
N ASP A 75 2.02 -5.17 -15.36
CA ASP A 75 1.10 -5.99 -16.16
C ASP A 75 -0.39 -5.63 -15.96
N LEU A 76 -0.69 -4.74 -15.01
CA LEU A 76 -2.04 -4.22 -14.76
C LEU A 76 -2.24 -2.85 -15.43
N LEU A 77 -2.62 -2.84 -16.70
CA LEU A 77 -2.86 -1.62 -17.49
C LEU A 77 -3.92 -0.70 -16.88
N GLY A 78 -4.91 -1.26 -16.17
CA GLY A 78 -5.93 -0.48 -15.48
C GLY A 78 -5.42 0.30 -14.26
N CYS A 79 -4.15 0.09 -13.86
CA CYS A 79 -3.51 0.74 -12.73
C CYS A 79 -2.60 1.91 -13.10
N GLU A 80 -2.46 2.29 -14.39
CA GLU A 80 -1.59 3.40 -14.83
C GLU A 80 -1.86 4.70 -14.06
N ALA A 81 -3.13 5.08 -13.90
CA ALA A 81 -3.49 6.29 -13.15
C ALA A 81 -3.12 6.19 -11.66
N LEU A 82 -3.13 5.00 -11.08
CA LEU A 82 -2.72 4.79 -9.68
C LEU A 82 -1.20 4.94 -9.54
N ASP A 83 -0.44 4.43 -10.50
CA ASP A 83 1.02 4.55 -10.55
C ASP A 83 1.47 6.00 -10.79
N GLU A 84 0.77 6.75 -11.66
CA GLU A 84 1.00 8.19 -11.85
C GLU A 84 0.75 8.96 -10.55
N LEU A 85 -0.38 8.69 -9.88
CA LEU A 85 -0.69 9.32 -8.60
C LEU A 85 0.38 8.98 -7.55
N ALA A 86 0.83 7.73 -7.46
CA ALA A 86 1.88 7.31 -6.53
C ALA A 86 3.21 8.05 -6.70
N LYS A 87 3.45 8.68 -7.85
CA LYS A 87 4.65 9.47 -8.15
C LYS A 87 4.44 10.98 -7.98
N ASP A 88 3.20 11.42 -7.73
CA ASP A 88 2.85 12.82 -7.53
C ASP A 88 2.89 13.17 -6.03
N ASP A 89 3.74 14.14 -5.67
CA ASP A 89 3.88 14.68 -4.31
C ASP A 89 2.56 15.28 -3.78
N SER A 90 1.64 15.69 -4.68
CA SER A 90 0.31 16.18 -4.28
C SER A 90 -0.56 15.11 -3.61
N THR A 91 -0.17 13.84 -3.76
CA THR A 91 -0.85 12.68 -3.19
C THR A 91 -0.15 12.12 -1.95
N ASP A 92 0.89 12.79 -1.43
CA ASP A 92 1.46 12.52 -0.11
C ASP A 92 0.51 13.02 1.00
N CYS A 93 -0.63 12.34 1.06
CA CYS A 93 -1.76 12.62 1.92
C CYS A 93 -2.49 11.32 2.23
N ASP A 94 -3.30 11.35 3.28
CA ASP A 94 -3.99 10.18 3.80
C ASP A 94 -5.41 10.11 3.22
N TYR A 95 -5.65 9.13 2.35
CA TYR A 95 -6.96 8.84 1.77
C TYR A 95 -7.78 7.93 2.72
N ASN A 96 -8.96 8.42 3.15
CA ASN A 96 -9.88 7.64 3.99
C ASN A 96 -10.68 6.64 3.14
N TYR A 97 -10.20 5.41 3.03
CA TYR A 97 -10.85 4.42 2.18
C TYR A 97 -12.00 3.69 2.88
N TYR A 98 -11.97 3.56 4.22
CA TYR A 98 -13.06 2.91 4.97
C TYR A 98 -13.02 3.21 6.47
N LYS A 99 -14.10 3.79 7.02
CA LYS A 99 -14.35 3.92 8.48
C LYS A 99 -13.13 4.39 9.30
N GLY A 100 -12.37 5.38 8.81
CA GLY A 100 -11.20 5.89 9.52
C GLY A 100 -9.95 5.01 9.37
N GLN A 101 -9.94 4.12 8.39
CA GLN A 101 -8.73 3.51 7.85
C GLN A 101 -8.19 4.37 6.73
N TRP A 102 -6.86 4.53 6.72
CA TRP A 102 -6.15 5.46 5.87
C TRP A 102 -5.13 4.73 5.00
N PHE A 103 -4.95 5.25 3.81
CA PHE A 103 -3.98 4.77 2.83
C PHE A 103 -3.29 5.97 2.21
N ASN A 104 -1.96 5.98 2.18
CA ASN A 104 -1.20 7.00 1.49
C ASN A 104 -0.67 6.42 0.18
N VAL A 105 -1.24 6.89 -0.94
CA VAL A 105 -0.92 6.37 -2.28
C VAL A 105 0.56 6.58 -2.59
N HIS A 106 1.09 7.78 -2.33
CA HIS A 106 2.49 8.12 -2.57
C HIS A 106 3.47 7.21 -1.81
N ASN A 107 3.16 6.86 -0.57
CA ASN A 107 4.08 6.11 0.28
C ASN A 107 3.91 4.58 0.21
N GLU A 108 2.69 4.08 -0.06
CA GLU A 108 2.38 2.65 0.07
C GLU A 108 2.28 1.91 -1.26
N VAL A 109 2.05 2.61 -2.37
CA VAL A 109 1.92 2.00 -3.71
C VAL A 109 3.26 1.72 -4.40
N PRO A 110 4.31 2.57 -4.31
CA PRO A 110 5.54 2.34 -5.05
C PRO A 110 6.13 0.96 -4.79
N CYS A 111 6.53 0.29 -5.87
CA CYS A 111 7.17 -1.01 -5.79
C CYS A 111 8.60 -0.86 -5.29
N PRO A 112 9.08 -1.75 -4.39
CA PRO A 112 10.48 -1.75 -4.02
C PRO A 112 11.32 -1.96 -5.28
N ALA A 113 12.46 -1.27 -5.36
CA ALA A 113 13.44 -1.54 -6.41
C ALA A 113 13.79 -3.04 -6.38
N PRO A 114 14.04 -3.67 -7.55
CA PRO A 114 14.52 -5.05 -7.57
C PRO A 114 15.78 -5.13 -6.69
N SER A 115 15.78 -6.05 -5.72
CA SER A 115 16.95 -6.30 -4.89
C SER A 115 18.05 -6.85 -5.80
N ASP A 116 19.18 -6.16 -5.92
CA ASP A 116 20.34 -6.58 -6.71
C ASP A 116 21.08 -7.83 -6.12
N ASP A 117 20.41 -8.65 -5.31
CA ASP A 117 21.04 -9.71 -4.50
C ASP A 117 21.18 -11.08 -5.20
N ASP A 118 20.82 -11.20 -6.49
CA ASP A 118 21.00 -12.42 -7.29
C ASP A 118 22.28 -12.41 -8.14
N ASN A 119 23.37 -11.82 -7.64
CA ASN A 119 24.70 -11.96 -8.24
C ASN A 119 25.72 -12.53 -7.24
N SER A 120 25.38 -13.64 -6.61
CA SER A 120 26.39 -14.58 -6.09
C SER A 120 26.62 -15.64 -7.16
N GLY A 121 27.46 -15.31 -8.14
CA GLY A 121 27.96 -16.28 -9.09
C GLY A 121 28.66 -17.40 -8.34
N ASP A 122 28.12 -18.60 -8.46
CA ASP A 122 28.85 -19.84 -8.25
C ASP A 122 29.95 -19.94 -9.33
N ASP A 123 31.08 -19.28 -9.11
CA ASP A 123 32.33 -19.60 -9.80
C ASP A 123 32.87 -20.92 -9.20
N ASP A 124 32.23 -22.02 -9.57
CA ASP A 124 32.77 -23.37 -9.46
C ASP A 124 33.56 -23.66 -10.74
N ASP A 125 34.84 -23.29 -10.76
CA ASP A 125 35.78 -23.80 -11.77
C ASP A 125 37.00 -24.41 -11.05
N SER A 126 36.75 -25.61 -10.56
CA SER A 126 37.79 -26.59 -10.30
C SER A 126 38.29 -27.17 -11.62
N GLN A 127 39.46 -26.74 -12.11
CA GLN A 127 40.44 -27.59 -12.83
C GLN A 127 41.82 -26.95 -13.01
#